data_AF-A0A9P1H0I0-F1
#
_entry.id   AF-A0A9P1H0I0-F1
#
_cell.length_a   1.000
_cell.length_b   1.000
_cell.length_c   1.000
_cell.angle_alpha   90.00
_cell.angle_beta   90.00
_cell.angle_gamma   90.00
#
_symmetry.space_group_name_H-M   'P 1'
#
loop_
_entity.id
_entity.type
_entity.pdbx_description
1 polymer ?
#
loop_
_entity_poly.entity_id
_entity_poly.type
_entity_poly.pdbx_seq_one_letter_code
_entity_poly.pdbx_strand_id
1 'polypeptide(L)'
;MCSRPRRPSGQSRRGVDGLIVTIHGEFDEFDQKTNSTGKRSFSRTFILGAGVPGKNPIRVVSDMLSLRAYSPLPNIFAPAQSATPAAPNAEQQQQAAMIAELCKQTGMTPQYAELCLSDASVAWNFDKALIVFNERKANLPPDAFANPGI
;
A
#
# COMPACT_ATOMS: atom_id res chain seq x y z
N MET A 1 -8.77 -22.44 -50.55
CA MET A 1 -9.43 -21.79 -49.38
C MET A 1 -8.72 -20.47 -49.11
N CYS A 2 -9.38 -19.34 -49.36
CA CYS A 2 -8.76 -18.00 -49.30
C CYS A 2 -8.38 -17.61 -47.87
N SER A 3 -7.10 -17.36 -47.62
CA SER A 3 -6.59 -16.71 -46.41
C SER A 3 -7.06 -15.26 -46.37
N ARG A 4 -8.16 -14.98 -45.64
CA ARG A 4 -8.70 -13.62 -45.51
C ARG A 4 -7.88 -12.77 -44.52
N PRO A 5 -7.66 -11.47 -44.79
CA PRO A 5 -6.78 -10.63 -43.97
C PRO A 5 -7.32 -10.42 -42.55
N ARG A 6 -6.44 -10.48 -41.55
CA ARG A 6 -6.73 -9.96 -40.19
C ARG A 6 -7.08 -8.48 -40.31
N ARG A 7 -8.07 -8.00 -39.55
CA ARG A 7 -8.27 -6.55 -39.39
C ARG A 7 -6.98 -5.94 -38.79
N PRO A 8 -6.60 -4.72 -39.18
CA PRO A 8 -5.44 -4.02 -38.61
C PRO A 8 -5.48 -3.91 -37.07
N SER A 9 -6.67 -4.00 -36.48
CA SER A 9 -6.90 -3.98 -35.03
C SER A 9 -6.54 -5.28 -34.29
N GLY A 10 -6.12 -6.35 -34.98
CA GLY A 10 -5.73 -7.61 -34.35
C GLY A 10 -6.88 -8.43 -33.74
N GLN A 11 -8.12 -8.02 -33.97
CA GLN A 11 -9.33 -8.65 -33.44
C GLN A 11 -9.81 -9.85 -34.27
N SER A 12 -10.33 -10.89 -33.62
CA SER A 12 -10.94 -12.08 -34.20
C SER A 12 -12.43 -11.86 -34.46
N ARG A 13 -12.93 -12.40 -35.58
CA ARG A 13 -14.33 -12.25 -35.99
C ARG A 13 -15.32 -13.08 -35.16
N ARG A 14 -14.87 -13.90 -34.20
CA ARG A 14 -15.66 -14.96 -33.54
C ARG A 14 -15.92 -14.75 -32.04
N GLY A 15 -15.47 -13.65 -31.45
CA GLY A 15 -15.77 -13.30 -30.05
C GLY A 15 -14.71 -13.79 -29.05
N VAL A 16 -14.42 -12.89 -28.10
CA VAL A 16 -13.35 -12.89 -27.08
C VAL A 16 -11.93 -12.96 -27.65
N ASP A 17 -11.27 -11.80 -27.68
CA ASP A 17 -9.91 -11.62 -28.23
C ASP A 17 -8.78 -11.70 -27.22
N GLY A 18 -9.09 -11.94 -25.94
CA GLY A 18 -8.08 -12.00 -24.92
C GLY A 18 -8.54 -12.49 -23.55
N LEU A 19 -7.54 -12.78 -22.72
CA LEU A 19 -7.68 -13.21 -21.34
C LEU A 19 -6.83 -12.27 -20.48
N ILE A 20 -7.42 -11.72 -19.41
CA ILE A 20 -6.69 -10.92 -18.42
C ILE A 20 -6.36 -11.83 -17.25
N VAL A 21 -5.08 -11.93 -16.91
CA VAL A 21 -4.59 -12.72 -15.76
C VAL A 21 -3.90 -11.76 -14.80
N THR A 22 -4.38 -11.71 -13.55
CA THR A 22 -3.73 -10.95 -12.48
C THR A 22 -3.20 -11.92 -11.43
N ILE A 23 -1.90 -11.80 -11.14
CA ILE A 23 -1.16 -12.62 -10.19
C ILE A 23 -0.78 -11.73 -9.02
N HIS A 24 -1.05 -12.21 -7.81
CA HIS A 24 -0.56 -11.58 -6.58
C HIS A 24 0.36 -12.55 -5.87
N GLY A 25 1.47 -12.06 -5.34
CA GLY A 25 2.40 -12.88 -4.61
C GLY A 25 3.41 -12.06 -3.84
N GLU A 26 4.38 -12.77 -3.27
CA GLU A 26 5.49 -12.20 -2.52
C GLU A 26 6.79 -12.88 -2.94
N PHE A 27 7.89 -12.17 -2.80
CA PHE A 27 9.23 -12.71 -3.02
C PHE A 27 10.25 -11.98 -2.13
N ASP A 28 11.39 -12.61 -1.92
CA ASP A 28 12.52 -12.03 -1.21
C ASP A 28 13.41 -11.27 -2.21
N GLU A 29 13.56 -9.96 -1.99
CA GLU A 29 14.39 -9.06 -2.79
C GLU A 29 15.73 -8.85 -2.08
N PHE A 30 16.83 -9.09 -2.80
CA PHE A 30 18.17 -8.82 -2.28
C PHE A 30 18.60 -7.41 -2.66
N ASP A 31 18.87 -6.55 -1.67
CA ASP A 31 19.47 -5.24 -1.90
C ASP A 31 21.00 -5.33 -1.80
N GLN A 32 21.66 -5.14 -2.93
CA GLN A 32 23.12 -5.21 -3.03
C GLN A 32 23.81 -4.07 -2.27
N LYS A 33 23.14 -2.93 -2.07
CA LYS A 33 23.74 -1.76 -1.40
C LYS A 33 23.80 -1.94 0.11
N THR A 34 22.77 -2.53 0.70
CA THR A 34 22.68 -2.76 2.15
C THR A 34 23.09 -4.17 2.54
N ASN A 35 23.33 -5.06 1.56
CA ASN A 35 23.61 -6.48 1.77
C ASN A 35 22.55 -7.15 2.65
N SER A 36 21.28 -6.76 2.42
CA SER A 36 20.14 -7.26 3.20
C SER A 36 19.05 -7.76 2.29
N THR A 37 18.40 -8.85 2.69
CA THR A 37 17.22 -9.39 2.01
C THR A 37 15.95 -8.81 2.63
N GLY A 38 15.10 -8.19 1.82
CA GLY A 38 13.81 -7.64 2.22
C GLY A 38 12.67 -8.32 1.47
N LYS A 39 11.56 -8.61 2.16
CA LYS A 39 10.37 -9.19 1.51
C LYS A 39 9.58 -8.12 0.76
N ARG A 40 9.10 -8.45 -0.44
CA ARG A 40 8.26 -7.58 -1.28
C ARG A 40 6.99 -8.30 -1.71
N SER A 41 5.90 -7.54 -1.86
CA SER A 41 4.69 -8.03 -2.51
C SER A 41 4.65 -7.51 -3.94
N PHE A 42 4.11 -8.32 -4.86
CA PHE A 42 3.91 -7.92 -6.24
C PHE A 42 2.49 -8.20 -6.73
N SER A 43 2.06 -7.41 -7.71
CA SER A 43 0.92 -7.71 -8.54
C SER A 43 1.35 -7.64 -10.00
N ARG A 44 1.15 -8.72 -10.76
CA ARG A 44 1.48 -8.77 -12.18
C ARG A 44 0.23 -9.08 -13.00
N THR A 45 -0.09 -8.20 -13.94
CA THR A 45 -1.25 -8.35 -14.83
C THR A 45 -0.79 -8.56 -16.26
N PHE A 46 -1.17 -9.69 -16.83
CA PHE A 46 -1.00 -9.99 -18.24
C PHE A 46 -2.32 -9.82 -18.98
N ILE A 47 -2.28 -9.08 -20.10
CA ILE A 47 -3.34 -9.11 -21.10
C ILE A 47 -2.85 -10.06 -22.18
N LEU A 48 -3.45 -11.23 -22.24
CA LEU A 48 -3.17 -12.25 -23.24
C LEU A 48 -4.11 -12.05 -24.42
N GLY A 49 -3.60 -12.26 -25.63
CA GLY A 49 -4.39 -12.23 -26.85
C GLY A 49 -4.06 -13.40 -27.76
N ALA A 50 -4.87 -13.57 -28.82
CA ALA A 50 -4.63 -14.62 -29.80
C ALA A 50 -3.24 -14.47 -30.46
N GLY A 51 -2.46 -15.56 -30.40
CA GLY A 51 -1.14 -15.63 -31.01
C GLY A 51 -1.19 -15.67 -32.54
N VAL A 52 -0.02 -15.84 -33.16
CA VAL A 52 0.08 -15.92 -34.64
C VAL A 52 -0.22 -17.36 -35.07
N PRO A 53 -1.13 -17.59 -36.03
CA PRO A 53 -1.41 -18.93 -36.54
C PRO A 53 -0.13 -19.65 -36.98
N GLY A 54 0.06 -20.90 -36.53
CA GLY A 54 1.22 -21.73 -36.88
C GLY A 54 2.48 -21.52 -36.04
N LYS A 55 2.44 -20.65 -35.02
CA LYS A 55 3.53 -20.52 -34.03
C LYS A 55 3.03 -20.84 -32.62
N ASN A 56 2.73 -19.79 -31.85
CA ASN A 56 2.22 -19.91 -30.48
C ASN A 56 0.74 -19.55 -30.48
N PRO A 57 -0.13 -20.31 -29.76
CA PRO A 57 -1.56 -20.04 -29.71
C PRO A 57 -1.91 -18.76 -28.95
N ILE A 58 -1.04 -18.33 -28.02
CA ILE A 58 -1.26 -17.18 -27.13
C ILE A 58 -0.05 -16.25 -27.20
N ARG A 59 -0.28 -14.94 -27.12
CA ARG A 59 0.76 -13.90 -26.97
C ARG A 59 0.43 -12.97 -25.81
N VAL A 60 1.45 -12.39 -25.19
CA VAL A 60 1.29 -11.30 -24.23
C VAL A 60 1.15 -10.00 -25.01
N VAL A 61 0.02 -9.31 -24.83
CA VAL A 61 -0.26 -7.99 -25.43
C VAL A 61 0.21 -6.88 -24.50
N SER A 62 -0.02 -7.04 -23.20
CA SER A 62 0.44 -6.13 -22.17
C SER A 62 0.89 -6.91 -20.94
N ASP A 63 1.91 -6.39 -20.28
CA ASP A 63 2.44 -6.87 -19.01
C ASP A 63 2.67 -5.67 -18.10
N MET A 64 1.98 -5.64 -16.97
CA MET A 64 2.18 -4.64 -15.93
C MET A 64 2.61 -5.34 -14.66
N LEU A 65 3.79 -4.99 -14.14
CA LEU A 65 4.29 -5.42 -12.84
C LEU A 65 4.27 -4.22 -11.88
N SER A 66 3.59 -4.37 -10.75
CA SER A 66 3.61 -3.43 -9.64
C SER A 66 4.25 -4.07 -8.43
N LEU A 67 5.24 -3.39 -7.86
CA LEU A 67 5.95 -3.79 -6.65
C LEU A 67 5.53 -2.89 -5.49
N ARG A 68 5.36 -3.48 -4.30
CA ARG A 68 5.04 -2.73 -3.08
C ARG A 68 5.73 -3.33 -1.87
N ALA A 69 5.78 -2.55 -0.79
CA ALA A 69 6.18 -3.06 0.51
C ALA A 69 5.35 -4.29 0.89
N TYR A 70 6.01 -5.26 1.51
CA TYR A 70 5.34 -6.47 1.97
C TYR A 70 4.24 -6.14 2.97
N SER A 71 3.06 -6.70 2.75
CA SER A 71 1.89 -6.52 3.62
C SER A 71 1.29 -7.89 3.89
N PRO A 72 1.49 -8.47 5.08
CA PRO A 72 0.90 -9.75 5.42
C PRO A 72 -0.63 -9.64 5.38
N LEU A 73 -1.28 -10.65 4.80
CA LEU A 73 -2.73 -10.77 4.94
C LEU A 73 -3.06 -11.23 6.37
N PRO A 74 -4.14 -10.72 6.98
CA PRO A 74 -4.57 -11.21 8.28
C PRO A 74 -4.87 -12.71 8.17
N ASN A 75 -4.28 -13.50 9.06
CA ASN A 75 -4.54 -14.93 9.10
C ASN A 75 -5.93 -15.18 9.71
N ILE A 76 -6.95 -15.30 8.86
CA ILE A 76 -8.36 -15.50 9.26
C ILE A 76 -8.57 -16.91 9.88
N PHE A 77 -7.62 -17.83 9.67
CA PHE A 77 -7.66 -19.18 10.24
C PHE A 77 -6.91 -19.30 11.58
N ALA A 78 -6.23 -18.24 12.03
CA ALA A 78 -5.66 -18.22 13.37
C ALA A 78 -6.77 -18.00 14.42
N PRO A 79 -6.75 -18.72 15.56
CA PRO A 79 -7.60 -18.35 16.69
C PRO A 79 -7.33 -16.88 17.04
N ALA A 80 -8.39 -16.12 17.35
CA ALA A 80 -8.37 -14.68 17.59
C ALA A 80 -7.36 -14.29 18.69
N GLN A 81 -6.09 -14.17 18.31
CA GLN A 81 -5.06 -13.50 19.07
C GLN A 81 -4.83 -12.17 18.36
N SER A 82 -5.12 -11.11 19.11
CA SER A 82 -4.68 -9.73 18.95
C SER A 82 -3.91 -9.48 17.67
N ALA A 83 -4.53 -8.76 16.72
CA ALA A 83 -3.89 -8.24 15.54
C ALA A 83 -2.54 -7.59 15.91
N THR A 84 -1.45 -8.30 15.65
CA THR A 84 -0.11 -7.75 15.71
C THR A 84 0.04 -6.81 14.51
N PRO A 85 0.34 -5.52 14.72
CA PRO A 85 0.54 -4.58 13.63
C PRO A 85 1.58 -5.12 12.65
N ALA A 86 1.26 -5.04 11.36
CA ALA A 86 2.19 -5.29 10.27
C ALA A 86 3.52 -4.57 10.54
N ALA A 87 4.65 -5.22 10.22
CA ALA A 87 5.98 -4.61 10.33
C ALA A 87 5.93 -3.20 9.72
N PRO A 88 6.25 -2.13 10.48
CA PRO A 88 6.12 -0.78 9.99
C PRO A 88 7.06 -0.57 8.81
N ASN A 89 6.59 0.04 7.72
CA ASN A 89 7.51 0.73 6.80
C ASN A 89 8.37 1.69 7.63
N ALA A 90 9.64 1.92 7.26
CA ALA A 90 10.51 2.85 7.98
C ALA A 90 9.86 4.23 8.19
N GLU A 91 9.07 4.70 7.21
CA GLU A 91 8.25 5.91 7.31
C GLU A 91 7.15 5.81 8.37
N GLN A 92 6.42 4.69 8.44
CA GLN A 92 5.40 4.47 9.48
C GLN A 92 6.01 4.36 10.87
N GLN A 93 7.22 3.81 10.98
CA GLN A 93 7.96 3.74 12.24
C GLN A 93 8.37 5.14 12.71
N GLN A 94 8.81 5.99 11.78
CA GLN A 94 9.16 7.38 12.04
C GLN A 94 7.93 8.22 12.41
N GLN A 95 6.81 8.01 11.72
CA GLN A 95 5.52 8.61 12.04
C GLN A 95 5.03 8.18 13.42
N ALA A 96 5.08 6.89 13.73
CA ALA A 96 4.69 6.35 15.04
C ALA A 96 5.58 6.90 16.16
N ALA A 97 6.87 7.07 15.94
CA ALA A 97 7.78 7.70 16.90
C ALA A 97 7.42 9.18 17.15
N MET A 98 7.08 9.92 16.10
CA MET A 98 6.67 11.32 16.21
C MET A 98 5.31 11.47 16.92
N ILE A 99 4.36 10.59 16.62
CA ILE A 99 3.07 10.50 17.31
C ILE A 99 3.30 10.22 18.80
N ALA A 100 4.14 9.24 19.13
CA ALA A 100 4.44 8.88 20.52
C ALA A 100 5.06 10.05 21.31
N GLU A 101 5.98 10.79 20.70
CA GLU A 101 6.59 11.97 21.34
C GLU A 101 5.56 13.10 21.53
N LEU A 102 4.67 13.32 20.55
CA LEU A 102 3.63 14.34 20.67
C LEU A 102 2.63 13.98 21.78
N CYS A 103 2.20 12.72 21.85
CA CYS A 103 1.37 12.20 22.93
C CYS A 103 2.03 12.42 24.31
N LYS A 104 3.34 12.16 24.41
CA LYS A 104 4.09 12.32 25.66
C LYS A 104 4.15 13.77 26.14
N GLN A 105 4.30 14.73 25.23
CA GLN A 105 4.39 16.15 25.60
C GLN A 105 3.02 16.80 25.86
N THR A 106 1.98 16.36 25.16
CA THR A 106 0.66 17.01 25.19
C THR A 106 -0.37 16.25 26.04
N GLY A 107 -0.13 14.98 26.34
CA GLY A 107 -1.06 14.10 27.06
C GLY A 107 -2.24 13.61 26.20
N MET A 108 -2.22 13.86 24.89
CA MET A 108 -3.29 13.44 23.99
C MET A 108 -3.20 11.97 23.60
N THR A 109 -4.29 11.40 23.12
CA THR A 109 -4.31 10.03 22.61
C THR A 109 -3.60 9.94 21.26
N PRO A 110 -3.03 8.77 20.89
CA PRO A 110 -2.32 8.58 19.62
C PRO A 110 -3.13 8.98 18.38
N GLN A 111 -4.45 8.77 18.46
CA GLN A 111 -5.38 9.04 17.37
C GLN A 111 -5.55 10.54 17.10
N TYR A 112 -5.59 11.36 18.16
CA TYR A 112 -5.64 12.82 18.02
C TYR A 112 -4.26 13.42 17.70
N ALA A 113 -3.17 12.81 18.17
CA ALA A 113 -1.81 13.20 17.80
C ALA A 113 -1.54 12.99 16.30
N GLU A 114 -2.00 11.88 15.73
CA GLU A 114 -1.93 11.64 14.29
C GLU A 114 -2.73 12.69 13.50
N LEU A 115 -3.93 13.06 13.96
CA LEU A 115 -4.73 14.10 13.32
C LEU A 115 -4.02 15.46 13.31
N CYS A 116 -3.34 15.82 14.40
CA CYS A 116 -2.57 17.06 14.47
C CYS A 116 -1.36 17.04 13.53
N LEU A 117 -0.65 15.91 13.44
CA LEU A 117 0.55 15.77 12.61
C LEU A 117 0.23 15.68 11.11
N SER A 118 -0.92 15.09 10.76
CA SER A 118 -1.41 14.96 9.39
C SER A 118 -2.10 16.21 8.84
N ASP A 119 -2.35 17.23 9.66
CA ASP A 119 -2.90 18.50 9.20
C ASP A 119 -1.95 19.15 8.17
N ALA A 120 -2.52 19.69 7.10
CA ALA A 120 -1.79 20.25 5.97
C ALA A 120 -0.89 21.43 6.36
N SER A 121 -1.22 22.14 7.44
CA SER A 121 -0.41 23.24 7.98
C SER A 121 0.83 22.76 8.76
N VAL A 122 0.76 21.55 9.31
CA VAL A 122 1.83 20.94 10.13
C VAL A 122 2.78 20.14 9.27
N ALA A 123 2.27 19.38 8.29
CA ALA A 123 3.05 18.60 7.35
C ALA A 123 4.11 17.71 8.04
N TRP A 124 3.70 16.99 9.10
CA TRP A 124 4.58 16.13 9.92
C TRP A 124 5.80 16.86 10.53
N ASN A 125 5.64 18.14 10.86
CA ASN A 125 6.64 18.91 11.59
C ASN A 125 6.26 19.03 13.09
N PHE A 126 7.12 18.51 13.96
CA PHE A 126 6.86 18.46 15.40
C PHE A 126 6.66 19.83 16.06
N ASP A 127 7.50 20.82 15.71
CA ASP A 127 7.42 22.17 16.30
C ASP A 127 6.10 22.86 15.93
N LYS A 128 5.68 22.73 14.66
CA LYS A 128 4.39 23.25 14.20
C LYS A 128 3.21 22.51 14.83
N ALA A 129 3.33 21.21 15.04
CA ALA A 129 2.30 20.40 15.67
C ALA A 129 1.99 20.89 17.09
N LEU A 130 3.03 21.25 17.86
CA LEU A 130 2.86 21.81 19.20
C LEU A 130 2.11 23.15 19.19
N ILE A 131 2.41 24.02 18.22
CA ILE A 131 1.75 25.32 18.08
C ILE A 131 0.27 25.12 17.77
N VAL A 132 -0.05 24.32 16.76
CA VAL A 132 -1.44 24.04 16.35
C VAL A 132 -2.21 23.32 17.45
N PHE A 133 -1.57 22.41 18.19
CA PHE A 133 -2.18 21.81 19.37
C PHE A 133 -2.53 22.85 20.41
N ASN A 134 -1.61 23.72 20.80
CA ASN A 134 -1.87 24.73 21.83
C ASN A 134 -3.01 25.68 21.45
N GLU A 135 -3.11 26.05 20.17
CA GLU A 135 -4.22 26.84 19.64
C GLU A 135 -5.56 26.10 19.71
N ARG A 136 -5.58 24.81 19.36
CA ARG A 136 -6.81 24.01 19.34
C ARG A 136 -7.15 23.34 20.67
N LYS A 137 -6.24 23.33 21.64
CA LYS A 137 -6.37 22.64 22.93
C LYS A 137 -7.67 22.97 23.66
N ALA A 138 -8.10 24.24 23.61
CA ALA A 138 -9.34 24.69 24.24
C ALA A 138 -10.61 24.13 23.56
N ASN A 139 -10.52 23.72 22.29
CA ASN A 139 -11.61 23.19 21.49
C ASN A 139 -11.55 21.65 21.35
N LEU A 140 -10.53 21.00 21.91
CA LEU A 140 -10.42 19.55 21.84
C LEU A 140 -11.37 18.90 22.86
N PRO A 141 -12.10 17.85 22.46
CA PRO A 141 -13.00 17.15 23.35
C PRO A 141 -12.23 16.37 24.43
N PRO A 142 -12.85 16.03 25.58
CA PRO A 142 -12.16 15.37 26.70
C PRO A 142 -11.56 14.00 26.36
N ASP A 143 -12.12 13.30 25.38
CA ASP A 143 -11.61 12.01 24.84
C ASP A 143 -10.32 12.16 24.04
N ALA A 144 -9.94 13.39 23.66
CA ALA A 144 -8.66 13.67 23.03
C ALA A 144 -7.48 13.46 23.97
N PHE A 145 -7.70 13.43 25.29
CA PHE A 145 -6.65 13.28 26.29
C PHE A 145 -6.67 11.87 26.89
N ALA A 146 -5.51 11.19 26.88
CA ALA A 146 -5.37 9.83 27.39
C ALA A 146 -5.57 9.72 28.90
N ASN A 147 -5.52 10.85 29.60
CA ASN A 147 -5.81 10.95 31.03
C ASN A 147 -6.76 12.13 31.28
N PRO A 148 -8.09 11.91 31.32
CA PRO A 148 -9.03 12.95 31.67
C PRO A 148 -8.97 13.20 33.19
N GLY A 149 -8.03 14.05 33.61
CA GLY A 149 -7.97 14.60 34.96
C GLY A 149 -7.20 13.78 36.00
N ILE A 150 -6.09 14.36 36.48
CA ILE A 150 -5.90 14.59 37.91
C ILE A 150 -5.87 16.10 38.09
#